data_AF-A0A7S1BAF4-F1
#
_entry.id   AF-A0A7S1BAF4-F1
#
_cell.length_a   1.000
_cell.length_b   1.000
_cell.length_c   1.000
_cell.angle_alpha   90.00
_cell.angle_beta   90.00
_cell.angle_gamma   90.00
#
_symmetry.space_group_name_H-M   'P 1'
#
loop_
_entity.id
_entity.type
_entity.pdbx_description
1 polymer ?
#
loop_
_entity_poly.entity_id
_entity_poly.type
_entity_poly.pdbx_seq_one_letter_code
_entity_poly.pdbx_strand_id
1 'polypeptide(L)'
;WLFLLNVDLTDCFIFTQKLGRFVIDEAHCATQWGHDFRPDYTKLGFLKTHFPDVPLIAVTATASDRVREDCCRILRLGTNHQLFRSSANRPNLRYSIRRKAGRKDQIVKEMADFIKQHHQEHAGIVYTLSRADADDVAASLNSLGITAAAYHSSISEGARNRIHSSWMKNRTRIVVATIAFGLGINKPDVRFVLHHSISKSLEAYYQESGRAGRDGGPANCVLFYSPKDVARMLCMVHGDNGERTLWSVVKYAQLGGNDKVCRNIILRNLGEEGVTDDIGQSNGVVDVTIYAKTVTRLVQMLAKDDCLKTLNALVLLWRGGVDKDLREVPEFVKDNLPNKDLTKDECERVVISLIIAQVLEPKVVWSSPYMSYMYITTGPRACDIVNNSSSKIEIPLPDHKLTASTLSGSKKPKRKESSISRKNEKKKKGRRKSSLKTKRGQQKSPKKVPNHSSSPVENSSNTYHSQSKIICLDSSSEIDGLIDGSEDENNGWYQRLPPRRAKSKQRKIIEQSGSDSLDDFDLHSDENLS
;
A
#
# COMPACT_ATOMS: atom_id res chain seq x y z
N TRP A 1 -5.74 -1.15 -24.14
CA TRP A 1 -4.47 -1.14 -24.88
C TRP A 1 -4.00 -2.55 -25.26
N LEU A 2 -4.93 -3.41 -25.70
CA LEU A 2 -4.65 -4.70 -26.33
C LEU A 2 -5.42 -4.68 -27.67
N PHE A 3 -5.10 -3.71 -28.52
CA PHE A 3 -5.69 -3.63 -29.85
C PHE A 3 -4.77 -4.41 -30.79
N LEU A 4 -5.35 -5.46 -31.40
CA LEU A 4 -4.91 -6.11 -32.64
C LEU A 4 -3.77 -7.13 -32.55
N LEU A 5 -4.12 -8.33 -32.10
CA LEU A 5 -3.79 -9.53 -32.87
C LEU A 5 -5.11 -10.11 -33.40
N ASN A 6 -5.82 -9.32 -34.22
CA ASN A 6 -6.74 -9.91 -35.18
C ASN A 6 -5.81 -10.57 -36.22
N VAL A 7 -5.83 -11.90 -36.27
CA VAL A 7 -4.91 -12.71 -37.08
C VAL A 7 -4.85 -12.18 -38.52
N ASP A 8 -5.97 -11.72 -39.07
CA ASP A 8 -6.08 -11.17 -40.44
C ASP A 8 -5.26 -9.90 -40.71
N LEU A 9 -5.17 -8.95 -39.76
CA LEU A 9 -4.41 -7.71 -39.95
C LEU A 9 -2.91 -7.95 -39.82
N THR A 10 -2.53 -8.76 -38.82
CA THR A 10 -1.13 -9.13 -38.59
C THR A 10 -0.60 -9.87 -39.80
N ASP A 11 -1.35 -10.85 -40.32
CA ASP A 11 -0.98 -11.62 -41.51
C ASP A 11 -0.81 -10.73 -42.74
N CYS A 12 -1.66 -9.70 -42.93
CA CYS A 12 -1.53 -8.76 -44.04
C CYS A 12 -0.25 -7.89 -43.96
N PHE A 13 0.13 -7.42 -42.76
CA PHE A 13 1.38 -6.68 -42.55
C PHE A 13 2.62 -7.60 -42.66
N ILE A 14 2.51 -8.85 -42.21
CA ILE A 14 3.55 -9.87 -42.30
C ILE A 14 3.80 -10.25 -43.76
N PHE A 15 2.75 -10.51 -44.54
CA PHE A 15 2.87 -10.88 -45.95
C PHE A 15 3.42 -9.76 -46.83
N THR A 16 3.28 -8.50 -46.40
CA THR A 16 3.73 -7.32 -47.14
C THR A 16 5.06 -6.74 -46.63
N GLN A 17 5.72 -7.37 -45.65
CA GLN A 17 6.93 -6.86 -44.97
C GLN A 17 6.79 -5.42 -44.43
N LYS A 18 5.58 -5.02 -44.02
CA LYS A 18 5.30 -3.65 -43.56
C LYS A 18 5.38 -3.48 -42.03
N LEU A 19 5.78 -4.52 -41.30
CA LEU A 19 5.83 -4.48 -39.84
C LEU A 19 7.18 -3.92 -39.35
N GLY A 20 7.18 -2.65 -38.93
CA GLY A 20 8.41 -1.94 -38.57
C GLY A 20 8.95 -2.21 -37.16
N ARG A 21 8.09 -2.44 -36.15
CA ARG A 21 8.50 -2.60 -34.74
C ARG A 21 7.38 -3.09 -33.83
N PHE A 22 7.72 -3.81 -32.76
CA PHE A 22 6.88 -4.02 -31.59
C PHE A 22 7.27 -3.12 -30.43
N VAL A 23 6.28 -2.55 -29.74
CA VAL A 23 6.48 -1.78 -28.50
C VAL A 23 5.61 -2.39 -27.41
N ILE A 24 6.25 -2.86 -26.35
CA ILE A 24 5.61 -3.38 -25.14
C ILE A 24 5.72 -2.32 -24.07
N ASP A 25 4.60 -1.64 -23.81
CA ASP A 25 4.47 -0.70 -22.70
C ASP A 25 4.22 -1.46 -21.39
N GLU A 26 4.59 -0.85 -20.25
CA GLU A 26 4.52 -1.45 -18.92
C GLU A 26 5.10 -2.88 -18.84
N ALA A 27 6.28 -3.08 -19.44
CA ALA A 27 6.91 -4.39 -19.58
C ALA A 27 7.10 -5.16 -18.25
N HIS A 28 7.14 -4.45 -17.12
CA HIS A 28 7.18 -5.04 -15.79
C HIS A 28 5.98 -5.96 -15.49
N CYS A 29 4.85 -5.80 -16.17
CA CYS A 29 3.68 -6.69 -16.04
C CYS A 29 3.97 -8.13 -16.48
N ALA A 30 5.05 -8.38 -17.24
CA ALA A 30 5.43 -9.71 -17.69
C ALA A 30 5.92 -10.63 -16.56
N THR A 31 6.42 -10.07 -15.46
CA THR A 31 7.07 -10.83 -14.40
C THR A 31 6.24 -10.85 -13.11
N GLN A 32 6.26 -11.99 -12.43
CA GLN A 32 5.69 -12.13 -11.09
C GLN A 32 6.44 -11.33 -10.01
N TRP A 33 7.67 -10.90 -10.32
CA TRP A 33 8.44 -9.97 -9.49
C TRP A 33 8.00 -8.51 -9.68
N GLY A 34 7.18 -8.24 -10.69
CA GLY A 34 6.55 -6.96 -10.94
C GLY A 34 5.36 -6.72 -10.02
N HIS A 35 5.06 -5.45 -9.77
CA HIS A 35 3.99 -5.02 -8.85
C HIS A 35 2.58 -5.07 -9.49
N ASP A 36 2.46 -5.30 -10.79
CA ASP A 36 1.20 -5.45 -11.54
C ASP A 36 1.30 -6.61 -12.55
N PHE A 37 1.61 -7.81 -12.06
CA PHE A 37 1.76 -9.00 -12.91
C PHE A 37 0.48 -9.30 -13.71
N ARG A 38 0.64 -9.51 -15.02
CA ARG A 38 -0.44 -9.89 -15.94
C ARG A 38 -0.05 -11.17 -16.69
N PRO A 39 -0.75 -12.30 -16.46
CA PRO A 39 -0.41 -13.57 -17.11
C PRO A 39 -0.27 -13.49 -18.64
N ASP A 40 -1.06 -12.66 -19.31
CA ASP A 40 -0.98 -12.51 -20.78
C ASP A 40 0.33 -11.90 -21.28
N TYR A 41 1.02 -11.08 -20.46
CA TYR A 41 2.33 -10.54 -20.85
C TYR A 41 3.40 -11.63 -20.96
N THR A 42 3.24 -12.76 -20.25
CA THR A 42 4.18 -13.89 -20.35
C THR A 42 4.20 -14.52 -21.74
N LYS A 43 3.12 -14.35 -22.51
CA LYS A 43 2.96 -14.88 -23.86
C LYS A 43 3.65 -14.01 -24.92
N LEU A 44 4.01 -12.76 -24.58
CA LEU A 44 4.54 -11.79 -25.55
C LEU A 44 5.92 -12.16 -26.12
N GLY A 45 6.67 -13.06 -25.48
CA GLY A 45 7.91 -13.62 -26.05
C GLY A 45 7.69 -14.37 -27.37
N PHE A 46 6.46 -14.80 -27.66
CA PHE A 46 6.07 -15.34 -28.96
C PHE A 46 6.38 -14.38 -30.12
N LEU A 47 6.22 -13.06 -29.92
CA LEU A 47 6.47 -12.05 -30.94
C LEU A 47 7.90 -12.14 -31.46
N LYS A 48 8.88 -12.25 -30.56
CA LYS A 48 10.28 -12.37 -30.95
C LYS A 48 10.63 -13.72 -31.54
N THR A 49 9.85 -14.76 -31.23
CA THR A 49 10.01 -16.11 -31.79
C THR A 49 9.51 -16.20 -33.23
N HIS A 50 8.38 -15.55 -33.54
CA HIS A 50 7.77 -15.59 -34.87
C HIS A 50 8.29 -14.50 -35.81
N PHE A 51 8.75 -13.38 -35.24
CA PHE A 51 9.26 -12.23 -35.98
C PHE A 51 10.67 -11.85 -35.48
N PRO A 52 11.68 -12.71 -35.67
CA PRO A 52 13.02 -12.49 -35.16
C PRO A 52 13.66 -11.20 -35.71
N ASP A 53 13.35 -10.83 -36.95
CA ASP A 53 13.93 -9.66 -37.61
C ASP A 53 13.21 -8.35 -37.26
N VAL A 54 12.02 -8.41 -36.67
CA VAL A 54 11.28 -7.21 -36.26
C VAL A 54 11.86 -6.70 -34.92
N PRO A 55 12.27 -5.42 -34.84
CA PRO A 55 12.74 -4.84 -33.59
C PRO A 55 11.65 -4.85 -32.51
N LEU A 56 12.03 -5.14 -31.27
CA LEU A 56 11.15 -5.07 -30.11
C LEU A 56 11.71 -4.08 -29.10
N ILE A 57 10.86 -3.16 -28.63
CA ILE A 57 11.16 -2.26 -27.52
C ILE A 57 10.25 -2.63 -26.36
N ALA A 58 10.83 -2.81 -25.18
CA ALA A 58 10.11 -2.96 -23.92
C ALA A 58 10.36 -1.72 -23.06
N VAL A 59 9.31 -1.02 -22.65
CA VAL A 59 9.40 0.19 -21.82
C VAL A 59 8.68 -0.02 -20.49
N THR A 60 9.25 0.55 -19.44
CA THR A 60 8.67 0.54 -18.09
C THR A 60 9.30 1.64 -17.24
N ALA A 61 8.52 2.23 -16.34
CA ALA A 61 9.02 3.25 -15.41
C ALA A 61 9.60 2.65 -14.12
N THR A 62 9.18 1.43 -13.75
CA THR A 62 9.48 0.81 -12.46
C THR A 62 9.95 -0.62 -12.64
N ALA A 63 11.25 -0.80 -12.90
CA ALA A 63 11.88 -2.11 -12.96
C ALA A 63 13.18 -2.11 -12.15
N SER A 64 13.17 -2.84 -11.02
CA SER A 64 14.39 -3.23 -10.33
C SER A 64 15.23 -4.17 -11.21
N ASP A 65 16.49 -4.39 -10.87
CA ASP A 65 17.39 -5.25 -11.67
C ASP A 65 16.81 -6.64 -11.91
N ARG A 66 16.21 -7.24 -10.87
CA ARG A 66 15.54 -8.54 -10.97
C ARG A 66 14.33 -8.51 -11.91
N VAL A 67 13.49 -7.47 -11.82
CA VAL A 67 12.34 -7.29 -12.72
C VAL A 67 12.82 -7.15 -14.16
N ARG A 68 13.88 -6.37 -14.39
CA ARG A 68 14.48 -6.17 -15.71
C ARG A 68 14.99 -7.48 -16.30
N GLU A 69 15.80 -8.23 -15.56
CA GLU A 69 16.35 -9.51 -15.99
C GLU A 69 15.23 -10.48 -16.38
N ASP A 70 14.19 -10.56 -15.56
CA ASP A 70 13.07 -11.46 -15.81
C ASP A 70 12.22 -11.01 -17.01
N CYS A 71 11.98 -9.70 -17.17
CA CYS A 71 11.35 -9.14 -18.37
C CYS A 71 12.15 -9.48 -19.64
N CYS A 72 13.48 -9.31 -19.64
CA CYS A 72 14.32 -9.62 -20.79
C CYS A 72 14.22 -11.10 -21.17
N ARG A 73 14.19 -12.00 -20.17
CA ARG A 73 14.02 -13.44 -20.35
C ARG A 73 12.65 -13.80 -20.93
N ILE A 74 11.58 -13.30 -20.32
CA ILE A 74 10.19 -13.60 -20.73
C ILE A 74 9.88 -13.05 -22.13
N LEU A 75 10.33 -11.83 -22.43
CA LEU A 75 10.14 -11.19 -23.73
C LEU A 75 11.15 -11.65 -24.79
N ARG A 76 12.09 -12.53 -24.42
CA ARG A 76 13.12 -13.11 -25.30
C ARG A 76 13.95 -12.05 -26.03
N LEU A 77 14.36 -10.99 -25.32
CA LEU A 77 15.13 -9.88 -25.91
C LEU A 77 16.55 -10.28 -26.37
N GLY A 78 17.02 -11.45 -25.93
CA GLY A 78 18.36 -11.95 -26.22
C GLY A 78 19.45 -11.25 -25.40
N THR A 79 20.70 -11.68 -25.58
CA THR A 79 21.87 -11.15 -24.87
C THR A 79 22.36 -9.81 -25.42
N ASN A 80 22.05 -9.51 -26.69
CA ASN A 80 22.52 -8.29 -27.38
C ASN A 80 21.53 -7.12 -27.31
N HIS A 81 20.62 -7.11 -26.33
CA HIS A 81 19.66 -6.00 -26.19
C HIS A 81 20.35 -4.74 -25.67
N GLN A 82 19.92 -3.58 -26.14
CA GLN A 82 20.38 -2.30 -25.61
C GLN A 82 19.50 -1.87 -24.44
N LEU A 83 20.11 -1.53 -23.32
CA LEU A 83 19.43 -1.02 -22.13
C LEU A 83 19.62 0.49 -22.04
N PHE A 84 18.51 1.23 -22.11
CA PHE A 84 18.49 2.67 -21.84
C PHE A 84 17.83 2.91 -20.48
N ARG A 85 18.54 3.59 -19.59
CA ARG A 85 18.06 3.91 -18.25
C ARG A 85 18.23 5.38 -17.96
N SER A 86 17.13 6.03 -17.58
CA SER A 86 17.13 7.36 -17.00
C SER A 86 17.02 7.26 -15.48
N SER A 87 17.51 8.25 -14.76
CA SER A 87 17.38 8.27 -13.29
C SER A 87 15.90 8.38 -12.89
N ALA A 88 15.51 7.58 -11.89
CA ALA A 88 14.22 7.70 -11.24
C ALA A 88 14.10 8.95 -10.34
N ASN A 89 15.19 9.70 -10.13
CA ASN A 89 15.17 10.85 -9.24
C ASN A 89 14.38 12.02 -9.83
N ARG A 90 13.30 12.41 -9.15
CA ARG A 90 12.53 13.63 -9.42
C ARG A 90 12.82 14.67 -8.34
N PRO A 91 13.80 15.57 -8.55
CA PRO A 91 14.26 16.49 -7.49
C PRO A 91 13.21 17.53 -7.09
N ASN A 92 12.19 17.75 -7.93
CA ASN A 92 11.10 18.68 -7.66
C ASN A 92 10.02 18.11 -6.72
N LEU A 93 10.00 16.79 -6.51
CA LEU A 93 9.08 16.15 -5.56
C LEU A 93 9.67 16.20 -4.16
N ARG A 94 8.86 16.39 -3.12
CA ARG A 94 9.27 16.30 -1.71
C ARG A 94 8.49 15.20 -1.01
N TYR A 95 9.18 14.14 -0.63
CA TYR A 95 8.60 13.00 0.07
C TYR A 95 8.57 13.21 1.58
N SER A 96 7.49 12.77 2.23
CA SER A 96 7.43 12.71 3.69
C SER A 96 6.41 11.67 4.16
N ILE A 97 6.62 11.16 5.37
CA ILE A 97 5.69 10.23 6.01
C ILE A 97 5.16 10.90 7.28
N ARG A 98 3.84 10.95 7.40
CA ARG A 98 3.14 11.49 8.57
C ARG A 98 2.39 10.38 9.27
N ARG A 99 2.37 10.43 10.60
CA ARG A 99 1.58 9.50 11.40
C ARG A 99 0.09 9.74 11.16
N LYS A 100 -0.66 8.66 10.95
CA LYS A 100 -2.12 8.65 10.82
C LYS A 100 -2.72 8.16 12.13
N ALA A 101 -2.87 9.09 13.08
CA ALA A 101 -3.38 8.79 14.42
C ALA A 101 -4.72 9.48 14.69
N GLY A 102 -5.47 8.92 15.64
CA GLY A 102 -6.76 9.48 16.05
C GLY A 102 -7.96 8.90 15.30
N ARG A 103 -9.08 9.61 15.40
CA ARG A 103 -10.34 9.25 14.76
C ARG A 103 -10.35 9.67 13.28
N LYS A 104 -11.26 9.09 12.48
CA LYS A 104 -11.39 9.38 11.04
C LYS A 104 -11.50 10.90 10.75
N ASP A 105 -12.31 11.62 11.53
CA ASP A 105 -12.51 13.07 11.40
C ASP A 105 -11.23 13.87 11.64
N GLN A 106 -10.43 13.46 12.64
CA GLN A 106 -9.16 14.11 12.95
C GLN A 106 -8.12 13.91 11.83
N ILE A 107 -8.07 12.71 11.25
CA ILE A 107 -7.15 12.40 10.13
C ILE A 107 -7.47 13.28 8.91
N VAL A 108 -8.75 13.37 8.52
CA VAL A 108 -9.13 14.21 7.37
C VAL A 108 -8.92 15.69 7.69
N LYS A 109 -9.13 16.12 8.94
CA LYS A 109 -8.81 17.48 9.37
C LYS A 109 -7.31 17.80 9.20
N GLU A 110 -6.41 16.90 9.60
CA GLU A 110 -4.97 17.10 9.41
C GLU A 110 -4.58 17.19 7.93
N MET A 111 -5.23 16.40 7.06
CA MET A 111 -5.06 16.51 5.61
C MET A 111 -5.56 17.87 5.10
N ALA A 112 -6.73 18.32 5.56
CA ALA A 112 -7.30 19.61 5.20
C ALA A 112 -6.43 20.78 5.66
N ASP A 113 -5.88 20.71 6.88
CA ASP A 113 -4.97 21.71 7.43
C ASP A 113 -3.67 21.76 6.61
N PHE A 114 -3.12 20.60 6.23
CA PHE A 114 -1.98 20.53 5.31
C PHE A 114 -2.28 21.20 3.95
N ILE A 115 -3.44 20.90 3.36
CA ILE A 115 -3.86 21.48 2.09
C ILE A 115 -4.01 22.99 2.21
N LYS A 116 -4.71 23.49 3.24
CA LYS A 116 -4.92 24.93 3.43
C LYS A 116 -3.61 25.67 3.69
N GLN A 117 -2.69 25.08 4.46
CA GLN A 117 -1.43 25.71 4.81
C GLN A 117 -0.46 25.79 3.62
N HIS A 118 -0.41 24.76 2.77
CA HIS A 118 0.64 24.63 1.76
C HIS A 118 0.14 24.70 0.31
N HIS A 119 -1.13 24.38 0.07
CA HIS A 119 -1.67 24.12 -1.25
C HIS A 119 -3.12 24.57 -1.45
N GLN A 120 -3.56 25.62 -0.76
CA GLN A 120 -4.96 26.05 -0.77
C GLN A 120 -5.50 26.23 -2.19
N GLU A 121 -4.67 26.79 -3.08
CA GLU A 121 -5.07 27.13 -4.44
C GLU A 121 -4.68 26.10 -5.52
N HIS A 122 -4.08 24.98 -5.12
CA HIS A 122 -3.46 24.06 -6.05
C HIS A 122 -4.27 22.79 -6.30
N ALA A 123 -4.09 22.21 -7.49
CA ALA A 123 -4.63 20.89 -7.80
C ALA A 123 -3.84 19.79 -7.09
N GLY A 124 -4.56 18.79 -6.58
CA GLY A 124 -3.95 17.64 -5.91
C GLY A 124 -4.75 16.36 -6.06
N ILE A 125 -4.12 15.26 -5.64
CA ILE A 125 -4.73 13.92 -5.61
C ILE A 125 -4.64 13.38 -4.18
N VAL A 126 -5.68 12.70 -3.73
CA VAL A 126 -5.69 11.93 -2.49
C VAL A 126 -5.96 10.47 -2.81
N TYR A 127 -4.98 9.59 -2.62
CA TYR A 127 -5.17 8.15 -2.82
C TYR A 127 -5.70 7.47 -1.56
N THR A 128 -6.77 6.69 -1.71
CA THR A 128 -7.43 5.91 -0.65
C THR A 128 -7.46 4.42 -0.98
N LEU A 129 -7.57 3.60 0.07
CA LEU A 129 -7.57 2.14 -0.08
C LEU A 129 -8.87 1.62 -0.72
N SER A 130 -10.01 2.14 -0.28
CA SER A 130 -11.34 1.63 -0.65
C SER A 130 -12.21 2.72 -1.30
N ARG A 131 -13.27 2.28 -1.99
CA ARG A 131 -14.28 3.18 -2.56
C ARG A 131 -14.97 4.00 -1.47
N ALA A 132 -15.36 3.34 -0.37
CA ALA A 132 -15.96 3.99 0.79
C ALA A 132 -15.02 5.04 1.42
N ASP A 133 -13.71 4.75 1.51
CA ASP A 133 -12.74 5.74 2.00
C ASP A 133 -12.65 6.94 1.04
N ALA A 134 -12.78 6.74 -0.28
CA ALA A 134 -12.78 7.85 -1.25
C ALA A 134 -14.01 8.76 -1.06
N ASP A 135 -15.19 8.16 -0.89
CA ASP A 135 -16.44 8.89 -0.63
C ASP A 135 -16.38 9.65 0.70
N ASP A 136 -16.01 8.96 1.80
CA ASP A 136 -15.90 9.52 3.16
C ASP A 136 -14.95 10.72 3.20
N VAL A 137 -13.75 10.56 2.61
CA VAL A 137 -12.71 11.59 2.62
C VAL A 137 -13.11 12.77 1.72
N ALA A 138 -13.70 12.53 0.55
CA ALA A 138 -14.18 13.61 -0.31
C ALA A 138 -15.28 14.43 0.37
N ALA A 139 -16.27 13.78 0.98
CA ALA A 139 -17.34 14.46 1.71
C ALA A 139 -16.79 15.29 2.88
N SER A 140 -15.85 14.73 3.63
CA SER A 140 -15.22 15.39 4.77
C SER A 140 -14.32 16.58 4.36
N LEU A 141 -13.62 16.50 3.24
CA LEU A 141 -12.86 17.66 2.71
C LEU A 141 -13.81 18.78 2.26
N ASN A 142 -14.93 18.45 1.61
CA ASN A 142 -15.94 19.44 1.22
C ASN A 142 -16.57 20.14 2.43
N SER A 143 -16.89 19.41 3.51
CA SER A 143 -17.42 20.01 4.74
C SER A 143 -16.41 20.94 5.44
N LEU A 144 -15.13 20.76 5.18
CA LEU A 144 -14.04 21.63 5.63
C LEU A 144 -13.71 22.76 4.63
N GLY A 145 -14.52 22.96 3.59
CA GLY A 145 -14.38 24.04 2.62
C GLY A 145 -13.35 23.79 1.51
N ILE A 146 -12.98 22.53 1.25
CA ILE A 146 -12.05 22.14 0.19
C ILE A 146 -12.81 21.40 -0.90
N THR A 147 -12.82 21.95 -2.11
CA THR A 147 -13.52 21.36 -3.26
C THR A 147 -12.87 20.04 -3.70
N ALA A 148 -13.50 18.94 -3.33
CA ALA A 148 -13.01 17.58 -3.59
C ALA A 148 -14.08 16.71 -4.28
N ALA A 149 -13.67 15.77 -5.12
CA ALA A 149 -14.56 14.78 -5.72
C ALA A 149 -14.00 13.37 -5.59
N ALA A 150 -14.85 12.40 -5.22
CA ALA A 150 -14.49 10.99 -5.19
C ALA A 150 -14.34 10.43 -6.62
N TYR A 151 -13.36 9.55 -6.84
CA TYR A 151 -13.16 8.85 -8.11
C TYR A 151 -12.82 7.38 -7.87
N HIS A 152 -13.73 6.48 -8.25
CA HIS A 152 -13.53 5.03 -8.18
C HIS A 152 -14.40 4.31 -9.19
N SER A 153 -14.19 2.99 -9.31
CA SER A 153 -14.78 2.17 -10.37
C SER A 153 -16.30 1.97 -10.28
N SER A 154 -16.96 2.29 -9.17
CA SER A 154 -18.43 2.27 -9.08
C SER A 154 -19.08 3.58 -9.54
N ILE A 155 -18.30 4.63 -9.82
CA ILE A 155 -18.83 5.87 -10.41
C ILE A 155 -19.06 5.64 -11.91
N SER A 156 -20.24 6.06 -12.39
CA SER A 156 -20.58 5.95 -13.81
C SER A 156 -19.53 6.64 -14.69
N GLU A 157 -19.31 6.12 -15.88
CA GLU A 157 -18.30 6.67 -16.82
C GLU A 157 -18.57 8.14 -17.15
N GLY A 158 -19.84 8.51 -17.38
CA GLY A 158 -20.23 9.91 -17.60
C GLY A 158 -19.87 10.83 -16.43
N ALA A 159 -20.06 10.38 -15.18
CA ALA A 159 -19.65 11.14 -14.01
C ALA A 159 -18.13 11.19 -13.84
N ARG A 160 -17.41 10.07 -14.08
CA ARG A 160 -15.94 10.04 -14.10
C ARG A 160 -15.36 11.03 -15.11
N ASN A 161 -15.93 11.12 -16.30
CA ASN A 161 -15.52 12.07 -17.35
C ASN A 161 -15.77 13.52 -16.94
N ARG A 162 -16.90 13.81 -16.27
CA ARG A 162 -17.19 15.15 -15.74
C ARG A 162 -16.20 15.55 -14.63
N ILE A 163 -15.92 14.65 -13.69
CA ILE A 163 -14.96 14.89 -12.61
C ILE A 163 -13.56 15.14 -13.19
N HIS A 164 -13.11 14.27 -14.11
CA HIS A 164 -11.83 14.43 -14.78
C HIS A 164 -11.73 15.77 -15.52
N SER A 165 -12.75 16.12 -16.30
CA SER A 165 -12.79 17.41 -17.03
C SER A 165 -12.82 18.62 -16.10
N SER A 166 -13.55 18.54 -14.99
CA SER A 166 -13.64 19.58 -13.97
C SER A 166 -12.30 19.80 -13.26
N TRP A 167 -11.60 18.71 -12.94
CA TRP A 167 -10.28 18.74 -12.30
C TRP A 167 -9.18 19.24 -13.24
N MET A 168 -9.21 18.83 -14.51
CA MET A 168 -8.30 19.38 -15.53
C MET A 168 -8.44 20.91 -15.65
N LYS A 169 -9.66 21.43 -15.53
CA LYS A 169 -10.00 22.86 -15.57
C LYS A 169 -9.88 23.58 -14.21
N ASN A 170 -9.31 22.95 -13.18
CA ASN A 170 -9.14 23.49 -11.82
C ASN A 170 -10.46 23.90 -11.11
N ARG A 171 -11.62 23.46 -11.60
CA ARG A 171 -12.93 23.69 -10.94
C ARG A 171 -13.09 22.74 -9.75
N THR A 172 -12.73 21.48 -9.94
CA THR A 172 -12.50 20.55 -8.83
C THR A 172 -11.02 20.64 -8.48
N ARG A 173 -10.69 20.96 -7.22
CA ARG A 173 -9.28 21.13 -6.81
C ARG A 173 -8.63 19.78 -6.53
N ILE A 174 -9.38 18.90 -5.86
CA ILE A 174 -8.85 17.62 -5.38
C ILE A 174 -9.67 16.47 -5.93
N VAL A 175 -8.99 15.48 -6.48
CA VAL A 175 -9.59 14.17 -6.74
C VAL A 175 -9.17 13.21 -5.63
N VAL A 176 -10.16 12.66 -4.92
CA VAL A 176 -9.96 11.62 -3.91
C VAL A 176 -10.26 10.29 -4.56
N ALA A 177 -9.29 9.41 -4.71
CA ALA A 177 -9.43 8.25 -5.58
C ALA A 177 -8.82 6.96 -5.05
N THR A 178 -9.37 5.85 -5.53
CA THR A 178 -8.64 4.58 -5.51
C THR A 178 -7.66 4.52 -6.70
N ILE A 179 -6.90 3.42 -6.80
CA ILE A 179 -6.00 3.13 -7.93
C ILE A 179 -6.66 3.18 -9.32
N ALA A 180 -8.00 3.20 -9.39
CA ALA A 180 -8.74 3.41 -10.63
C ALA A 180 -8.44 4.76 -11.30
N PHE A 181 -8.02 5.78 -10.52
CA PHE A 181 -7.59 7.06 -11.05
C PHE A 181 -6.08 7.02 -11.34
N GLY A 182 -5.72 6.36 -12.44
CA GLY A 182 -4.31 6.16 -12.80
C GLY A 182 -4.01 6.20 -14.30
N LEU A 183 -4.72 5.42 -15.10
CA LEU A 183 -4.45 5.35 -16.53
C LEU A 183 -4.84 6.67 -17.23
N GLY A 184 -3.94 7.24 -18.03
CA GLY A 184 -4.24 8.39 -18.89
C GLY A 184 -4.29 9.76 -18.22
N ILE A 185 -4.04 9.86 -16.90
CA ILE A 185 -3.95 11.16 -16.23
C ILE A 185 -2.64 11.84 -16.59
N ASN A 186 -2.74 13.02 -17.21
CA ASN A 186 -1.59 13.84 -17.58
C ASN A 186 -1.82 15.32 -17.28
N LYS A 187 -2.18 15.65 -16.03
CA LYS A 187 -2.22 17.03 -15.56
C LYS A 187 -0.82 17.47 -15.13
N PRO A 188 -0.22 18.51 -15.74
CA PRO A 188 1.17 18.90 -15.46
C PRO A 188 1.34 19.55 -14.08
N ASP A 189 0.32 20.29 -13.62
CA ASP A 189 0.35 21.22 -12.50
C ASP A 189 -0.19 20.65 -11.17
N VAL A 190 -0.06 19.34 -10.95
CA VAL A 190 -0.44 18.70 -9.68
C VAL A 190 0.61 19.01 -8.61
N ARG A 191 0.23 19.78 -7.57
CA ARG A 191 1.18 20.26 -6.54
C ARG A 191 1.31 19.36 -5.33
N PHE A 192 0.39 18.43 -5.13
CA PHE A 192 0.52 17.44 -4.08
C PHE A 192 -0.20 16.14 -4.40
N VAL A 193 0.35 15.05 -3.87
CA VAL A 193 -0.28 13.74 -3.80
C VAL A 193 -0.23 13.29 -2.34
N LEU A 194 -1.41 13.09 -1.73
CA LEU A 194 -1.53 12.53 -0.39
C LEU A 194 -1.97 11.07 -0.50
N HIS A 195 -1.30 10.19 0.22
CA HIS A 195 -1.72 8.82 0.41
C HIS A 195 -2.40 8.70 1.76
N HIS A 196 -3.73 8.56 1.76
CA HIS A 196 -4.50 8.32 2.98
C HIS A 196 -4.20 6.93 3.57
N SER A 197 -3.80 5.97 2.74
CA SER A 197 -3.37 4.63 3.15
C SER A 197 -2.18 4.18 2.30
N ILE A 198 -1.42 3.20 2.80
CA ILE A 198 -0.29 2.61 2.05
C ILE A 198 -0.74 2.03 0.71
N SER A 199 0.12 2.14 -0.30
CA SER A 199 -0.05 1.48 -1.60
C SER A 199 0.23 -0.03 -1.50
N LYS A 200 -0.01 -0.78 -2.58
CA LYS A 200 0.25 -2.24 -2.63
C LYS A 200 1.74 -2.60 -2.65
N SER A 201 2.59 -1.69 -3.11
CA SER A 201 4.05 -1.83 -3.15
C SER A 201 4.72 -0.46 -3.17
N LEU A 202 6.04 -0.43 -3.01
CA LEU A 202 6.79 0.83 -3.07
C LEU A 202 6.88 1.38 -4.51
N GLU A 203 6.87 0.52 -5.52
CA GLU A 203 6.79 0.89 -6.93
C GLU A 203 5.45 1.53 -7.27
N ALA A 204 4.34 0.95 -6.77
CA ALA A 204 3.00 1.54 -6.93
C ALA A 204 2.95 2.93 -6.28
N TYR A 205 3.48 3.07 -5.06
CA TYR A 205 3.60 4.37 -4.39
C TYR A 205 4.41 5.37 -5.22
N TYR A 206 5.54 4.95 -5.82
CA TYR A 206 6.35 5.80 -6.68
C TYR A 206 5.59 6.26 -7.94
N GLN A 207 4.87 5.36 -8.63
CA GLN A 207 4.05 5.73 -9.79
C GLN A 207 2.90 6.69 -9.43
N GLU A 208 2.20 6.41 -8.32
CA GLU A 208 1.09 7.22 -7.83
C GLU A 208 1.56 8.62 -7.42
N SER A 209 2.63 8.71 -6.63
CA SER A 209 3.23 9.98 -6.20
C SER A 209 3.87 10.77 -7.35
N GLY A 210 4.43 10.08 -8.35
CA GLY A 210 5.04 10.66 -9.56
C GLY A 210 4.06 11.36 -10.50
N ARG A 211 2.76 11.36 -10.19
CA ARG A 211 1.74 12.20 -10.85
C ARG A 211 1.85 13.66 -10.46
N ALA A 212 2.49 13.96 -9.34
CA ALA A 212 2.78 15.33 -8.93
C ALA A 212 3.90 15.93 -9.79
N GLY A 213 3.92 17.26 -9.93
CA GLY A 213 5.10 17.98 -10.39
C GLY A 213 5.56 17.65 -11.81
N ARG A 214 4.67 17.28 -12.74
CA ARG A 214 5.04 16.90 -14.11
C ARG A 214 5.54 18.08 -14.96
N ASP A 215 5.15 19.30 -14.59
CA ASP A 215 5.72 20.56 -15.07
C ASP A 215 7.14 20.86 -14.55
N GLY A 216 7.70 20.03 -13.67
CA GLY A 216 8.99 20.28 -13.01
C GLY A 216 8.92 21.23 -11.82
N GLY A 217 7.76 21.80 -11.52
CA GLY A 217 7.55 22.67 -10.36
C GLY A 217 7.55 21.87 -9.04
N PRO A 218 7.84 22.52 -7.89
CA PRO A 218 7.83 21.87 -6.59
C PRO A 218 6.48 21.21 -6.29
N ALA A 219 6.52 19.99 -5.74
CA ALA A 219 5.31 19.29 -5.33
C ALA A 219 5.55 18.38 -4.11
N ASN A 220 4.52 18.14 -3.31
CA ASN A 220 4.61 17.35 -2.09
C ASN A 220 3.97 15.96 -2.24
N CYS A 221 4.69 14.93 -1.83
CA CYS A 221 4.23 13.54 -1.79
C CYS A 221 4.21 13.09 -0.33
N VAL A 222 3.02 12.95 0.25
CA VAL A 222 2.86 12.71 1.70
C VAL A 222 2.10 11.41 1.94
N LEU A 223 2.73 10.47 2.65
CA LEU A 223 2.08 9.24 3.10
C LEU A 223 1.58 9.38 4.54
N PHE A 224 0.27 9.27 4.75
CA PHE A 224 -0.34 9.12 6.07
C PHE A 224 -0.35 7.64 6.45
N TYR A 225 0.50 7.26 7.40
CA TYR A 225 0.70 5.87 7.78
C TYR A 225 0.13 5.52 9.15
N SER A 226 -0.67 4.45 9.20
CA SER A 226 -1.07 3.75 10.42
C SER A 226 -0.69 2.27 10.30
N PRO A 227 -0.14 1.63 11.35
CA PRO A 227 0.10 0.18 11.36
C PRO A 227 -1.15 -0.66 11.03
N LYS A 228 -2.34 -0.14 11.34
CA LYS A 228 -3.62 -0.81 11.04
C LYS A 228 -3.92 -0.92 9.55
N ASP A 229 -3.38 -0.02 8.73
CA ASP A 229 -3.54 -0.09 7.28
C ASP A 229 -2.85 -1.33 6.71
N VAL A 230 -1.81 -1.87 7.39
CA VAL A 230 -1.12 -3.11 6.97
C VAL A 230 -2.08 -4.29 6.95
N ALA A 231 -2.89 -4.46 8.00
CA ALA A 231 -3.84 -5.56 8.08
C ALA A 231 -4.91 -5.48 6.97
N ARG A 232 -5.45 -4.28 6.72
CA ARG A 232 -6.42 -4.05 5.64
C ARG A 232 -5.82 -4.33 4.27
N MET A 233 -4.57 -3.92 4.07
CA MET A 233 -3.87 -4.10 2.81
C MET A 233 -3.54 -5.58 2.57
N LEU A 234 -3.03 -6.29 3.58
CA LEU A 234 -2.78 -7.74 3.53
C LEU A 234 -4.04 -8.51 3.17
N CYS A 235 -5.16 -8.25 3.84
CA CYS A 235 -6.44 -8.90 3.52
C CYS A 235 -6.88 -8.68 2.06
N MET A 236 -6.49 -7.56 1.45
CA MET A 236 -6.84 -7.20 0.07
C MET A 236 -5.89 -7.76 -0.98
N VAL A 237 -4.64 -8.08 -0.63
CA VAL A 237 -3.66 -8.72 -1.53
C VAL A 237 -3.46 -10.20 -1.27
N HIS A 238 -4.17 -10.76 -0.28
CA HIS A 238 -4.05 -12.16 0.07
C HIS A 238 -4.54 -13.06 -1.06
N GLY A 239 -3.76 -14.09 -1.38
CA GLY A 239 -4.00 -14.97 -2.53
C GLY A 239 -3.37 -14.47 -3.84
N ASP A 240 -2.92 -13.21 -3.87
CA ASP A 240 -2.14 -12.67 -4.98
C ASP A 240 -0.64 -12.62 -4.63
N ASN A 241 0.22 -12.47 -5.64
CA ASN A 241 1.66 -12.20 -5.45
C ASN A 241 1.94 -10.86 -4.72
N GLY A 242 0.90 -10.05 -4.49
CA GLY A 242 1.01 -8.71 -3.89
C GLY A 242 1.47 -8.69 -2.44
N GLU A 243 1.29 -9.78 -1.68
CA GLU A 243 1.80 -9.88 -0.30
C GLU A 243 3.33 -9.73 -0.25
N ARG A 244 4.04 -10.28 -1.24
CA ARG A 244 5.50 -10.22 -1.31
C ARG A 244 6.00 -8.80 -1.48
N THR A 245 5.37 -8.03 -2.37
CA THR A 245 5.77 -6.66 -2.69
C THR A 245 5.33 -5.67 -1.62
N LEU A 246 4.29 -5.98 -0.85
CA LEU A 246 3.75 -5.13 0.21
C LEU A 246 4.78 -4.78 1.28
N TRP A 247 5.62 -5.73 1.69
CA TRP A 247 6.56 -5.50 2.78
C TRP A 247 7.60 -4.41 2.49
N SER A 248 7.88 -4.10 1.22
CA SER A 248 8.76 -2.99 0.82
C SER A 248 8.20 -1.64 1.28
N VAL A 249 6.91 -1.38 1.00
CA VAL A 249 6.24 -0.13 1.38
C VAL A 249 5.92 -0.09 2.87
N VAL A 250 5.66 -1.24 3.51
CA VAL A 250 5.49 -1.28 4.97
C VAL A 250 6.79 -0.92 5.69
N LYS A 251 7.94 -1.45 5.24
CA LYS A 251 9.27 -1.08 5.78
C LYS A 251 9.54 0.41 5.59
N TYR A 252 9.27 0.95 4.40
CA TYR A 252 9.36 2.38 4.10
C TYR A 252 8.49 3.20 5.07
N ALA A 253 7.23 2.80 5.28
CA ALA A 253 6.30 3.50 6.15
C ALA A 253 6.66 3.41 7.65
N GLN A 254 7.24 2.29 8.09
CA GLN A 254 7.70 2.11 9.47
C GLN A 254 8.85 3.01 9.84
N LEU A 255 9.81 3.20 8.93
CA LEU A 255 10.95 4.09 9.13
C LEU A 255 10.55 5.56 9.30
N GLY A 256 9.40 5.96 8.74
CA GLY A 256 9.02 7.36 8.68
C GLY A 256 10.03 8.18 7.86
N GLY A 257 10.03 9.49 8.05
CA GLY A 257 11.12 10.34 7.58
C GLY A 257 10.71 11.51 6.69
N ASN A 258 11.73 12.31 6.40
CA ASN A 258 11.68 13.48 5.52
C ASN A 258 12.17 13.10 4.11
N ASP A 259 12.26 14.11 3.24
CA ASP A 259 12.58 13.90 1.82
C ASP A 259 13.87 13.10 1.61
N LYS A 260 14.94 13.39 2.35
CA LYS A 260 16.23 12.70 2.18
C LYS A 260 16.10 11.20 2.44
N VAL A 261 15.51 10.83 3.58
CA VAL A 261 15.33 9.42 3.98
C VAL A 261 14.40 8.70 3.01
N CYS A 262 13.23 9.28 2.76
CA CYS A 262 12.22 8.68 1.90
C CYS A 262 12.73 8.49 0.46
N ARG A 263 13.38 9.51 -0.11
CA ARG A 263 13.95 9.46 -1.46
C ARG A 263 15.02 8.38 -1.57
N ASN A 264 15.95 8.30 -0.62
CA ASN A 264 16.99 7.28 -0.64
C ASN A 264 16.39 5.86 -0.66
N ILE A 265 15.37 5.60 0.17
CA ILE A 265 14.72 4.27 0.19
C ILE A 265 14.03 3.96 -1.14
N ILE A 266 13.32 4.93 -1.73
CA ILE A 266 12.64 4.78 -3.03
C ILE A 266 13.65 4.49 -4.14
N LEU A 267 14.70 5.31 -4.27
CA LEU A 267 15.69 5.17 -5.33
C LEU A 267 16.46 3.85 -5.20
N ARG A 268 16.81 3.44 -3.98
CA ARG A 268 17.42 2.13 -3.73
C ARG A 268 16.50 0.98 -4.12
N ASN A 269 15.21 1.07 -3.81
CA ASN A 269 14.24 0.04 -4.21
C ASN A 269 14.10 -0.07 -5.73
N LEU A 270 14.27 1.04 -6.45
CA LEU A 270 14.29 1.08 -7.92
C LEU A 270 15.67 0.75 -8.52
N GLY A 271 16.65 0.36 -7.68
CA GLY A 271 17.99 -0.05 -8.11
C GLY A 271 18.88 1.09 -8.60
N GLU A 272 18.68 2.34 -8.16
CA GLU A 272 19.60 3.45 -8.49
C GLU A 272 20.96 3.26 -7.82
N GLU A 273 22.04 3.46 -8.59
CA GLU A 273 23.40 3.40 -8.10
C GLU A 273 23.79 4.69 -7.35
N GLY A 274 24.77 4.61 -6.45
CA GLY A 274 25.28 5.78 -5.70
C GLY A 274 24.35 6.33 -4.63
N VAL A 275 23.25 5.65 -4.31
CA VAL A 275 22.38 5.98 -3.17
C VAL A 275 23.09 5.57 -1.87
N THR A 276 23.29 6.52 -0.97
CA THR A 276 24.04 6.29 0.28
C THR A 276 23.29 5.36 1.24
N ASP A 277 24.02 4.49 1.93
CA ASP A 277 23.52 3.70 3.08
C ASP A 277 23.23 4.54 4.32
N ASP A 278 23.61 5.82 4.29
CA ASP A 278 23.25 6.78 5.32
C ASP A 278 21.75 7.10 5.23
N ILE A 279 20.94 6.18 5.76
CA ILE A 279 19.55 6.39 6.17
C ILE A 279 19.62 7.32 7.39
N GLY A 280 20.12 8.54 7.18
CA GLY A 280 20.68 9.43 8.19
C GLY A 280 19.95 9.29 9.49
N GLN A 281 20.63 8.73 10.50
CA GLN A 281 20.10 8.28 11.79
C GLN A 281 18.87 9.08 12.16
N SER A 282 17.69 8.61 11.75
CA SER A 282 16.46 9.23 12.21
C SER A 282 16.39 8.82 13.67
N ASN A 283 16.70 9.76 14.55
CA ASN A 283 16.55 9.63 16.00
C ASN A 283 15.35 8.73 16.31
N GLY A 284 15.55 7.66 17.08
CA GLY A 284 14.44 6.77 17.47
C GLY A 284 14.61 5.29 17.19
N VAL A 285 15.82 4.77 16.95
CA VAL A 285 16.03 3.32 17.09
C VAL A 285 15.92 2.97 18.58
N VAL A 286 14.91 2.18 18.94
CA VAL A 286 14.63 1.79 20.31
C VAL A 286 14.87 0.30 20.45
N ASP A 287 15.62 -0.08 21.49
CA ASP A 287 15.72 -1.48 21.92
C ASP A 287 14.38 -1.91 22.52
N VAL A 288 13.67 -2.76 21.80
CA VAL A 288 12.37 -3.31 22.21
C VAL A 288 12.48 -4.79 22.55
N THR A 289 13.68 -5.30 22.84
CA THR A 289 13.93 -6.72 23.07
C THR A 289 13.02 -7.31 24.15
N ILE A 290 12.85 -6.61 25.28
CA ILE A 290 11.97 -7.05 26.36
C ILE A 290 10.53 -7.19 25.86
N TYR A 291 10.03 -6.19 25.14
CA TYR A 291 8.69 -6.21 24.56
C TYR A 291 8.53 -7.28 23.48
N ALA A 292 9.55 -7.48 22.65
CA ALA A 292 9.59 -8.53 21.64
C ALA A 292 9.43 -9.92 22.29
N LYS A 293 10.19 -10.19 23.37
CA LYS A 293 10.08 -11.43 24.14
C LYS A 293 8.69 -11.59 24.76
N THR A 294 8.17 -10.54 25.40
CA THR A 294 6.83 -10.55 26.04
C THR A 294 5.71 -10.83 25.04
N VAL A 295 5.68 -10.10 23.92
CA VAL A 295 4.65 -10.28 22.88
C VAL A 295 4.77 -11.65 22.22
N THR A 296 6.00 -12.10 21.92
CA THR A 296 6.22 -13.41 21.29
C THR A 296 5.75 -14.54 22.21
N ARG A 297 6.08 -14.47 23.51
CA ARG A 297 5.60 -15.44 24.51
C ARG A 297 4.07 -15.41 24.66
N LEU A 298 3.46 -14.23 24.61
CA LEU A 298 2.01 -14.08 24.63
C LEU A 298 1.36 -14.75 23.40
N VAL A 299 1.90 -14.54 22.20
CA VAL A 299 1.42 -15.19 20.97
C VAL A 299 1.64 -16.71 21.02
N GLN A 300 2.78 -17.19 21.50
CA GLN A 300 3.04 -18.64 21.69
C GLN A 300 2.04 -19.29 22.65
N MET A 301 1.70 -18.62 23.75
CA MET A 301 0.72 -19.11 24.72
C MET A 301 -0.67 -19.18 24.08
N LEU A 302 -1.12 -18.08 23.47
CA LEU A 302 -2.43 -18.01 22.82
C LEU A 302 -2.57 -19.02 21.67
N ALA A 303 -1.50 -19.27 20.92
CA ALA A 303 -1.50 -20.24 19.83
C ALA A 303 -1.64 -21.70 20.33
N LYS A 304 -1.19 -22.03 21.54
CA LYS A 304 -1.39 -23.38 22.13
C LYS A 304 -2.85 -23.67 22.45
N ASP A 305 -3.63 -22.63 22.70
CA ASP A 305 -5.06 -22.71 22.99
C ASP A 305 -5.92 -22.46 21.73
N ASP A 306 -5.33 -22.54 20.53
CA ASP A 306 -5.95 -22.20 19.24
C ASP A 306 -6.59 -20.79 19.20
N CYS A 307 -6.09 -19.89 20.05
CA CYS A 307 -6.65 -18.56 20.25
C CYS A 307 -5.92 -17.50 19.42
N LEU A 308 -6.29 -17.38 18.15
CA LEU A 308 -5.70 -16.38 17.25
C LEU A 308 -6.20 -14.96 17.56
N LYS A 309 -5.27 -13.98 17.60
CA LYS A 309 -5.59 -12.57 17.83
C LYS A 309 -5.26 -11.70 16.63
N THR A 310 -6.17 -10.75 16.34
CA THR A 310 -5.90 -9.65 15.41
C THR A 310 -4.89 -8.67 16.03
N LEU A 311 -4.29 -7.79 15.22
CA LEU A 311 -3.37 -6.74 15.71
C LEU A 311 -3.96 -5.93 16.87
N ASN A 312 -5.21 -5.47 16.73
CA ASN A 312 -5.87 -4.67 17.76
C ASN A 312 -6.10 -5.47 19.06
N ALA A 313 -6.49 -6.73 18.95
CA ALA A 313 -6.74 -7.59 20.10
C ALA A 313 -5.42 -7.97 20.81
N LEU A 314 -4.38 -8.30 20.06
CA LEU A 314 -3.06 -8.61 20.62
C LEU A 314 -2.48 -7.40 21.37
N VAL A 315 -2.55 -6.21 20.78
CA VAL A 315 -2.09 -4.98 21.43
C VAL A 315 -2.96 -4.62 22.64
N LEU A 316 -4.26 -4.91 22.62
CA LEU A 316 -5.13 -4.75 23.80
C LEU A 316 -4.63 -5.61 24.96
N LEU A 317 -4.42 -6.91 24.73
CA LEU A 317 -3.95 -7.85 25.76
C LEU A 317 -2.54 -7.50 26.25
N TRP A 318 -1.61 -7.20 25.35
CA TRP A 318 -0.25 -6.81 25.74
C TRP A 318 -0.23 -5.54 26.59
N ARG A 319 -1.18 -4.62 26.41
CA ARG A 319 -1.32 -3.39 27.21
C ARG A 319 -2.11 -3.59 28.52
N GLY A 320 -2.34 -4.83 28.92
CA GLY A 320 -3.04 -5.20 30.16
C GLY A 320 -4.56 -5.16 30.06
N GLY A 321 -5.11 -5.00 28.85
CA GLY A 321 -6.53 -5.18 28.60
C GLY A 321 -6.92 -6.66 28.62
N VAL A 322 -8.22 -6.92 28.53
CA VAL A 322 -8.80 -8.27 28.55
C VAL A 322 -9.80 -8.41 27.40
N ASP A 323 -10.09 -9.64 27.02
CA ASP A 323 -11.15 -9.94 26.07
C ASP A 323 -11.91 -11.22 26.46
N LYS A 324 -12.80 -11.68 25.58
CA LYS A 324 -13.65 -12.86 25.81
C LYS A 324 -12.85 -14.15 26.01
N ASP A 325 -11.66 -14.26 25.42
CA ASP A 325 -10.86 -15.48 25.46
C ASP A 325 -9.80 -15.41 26.58
N LEU A 326 -9.39 -14.21 26.99
CA LEU A 326 -8.43 -14.00 28.08
C LEU A 326 -8.95 -12.97 29.10
N ARG A 327 -9.53 -13.45 30.19
CA ARG A 327 -10.13 -12.62 31.27
C ARG A 327 -9.10 -11.98 32.20
N GLU A 328 -7.87 -12.50 32.22
CA GLU A 328 -6.74 -11.94 32.95
C GLU A 328 -5.45 -12.20 32.18
N VAL A 329 -4.60 -11.18 32.06
CA VAL A 329 -3.31 -11.33 31.37
C VAL A 329 -2.29 -12.02 32.28
N PRO A 330 -1.39 -12.87 31.72
CA PRO A 330 -0.36 -13.54 32.50
C PRO A 330 0.58 -12.57 33.24
N GLU A 331 1.16 -13.03 34.35
CA GLU A 331 2.05 -12.20 35.17
C GLU A 331 3.26 -11.67 34.39
N PHE A 332 3.85 -12.49 33.51
CA PHE A 332 4.98 -12.05 32.67
C PHE A 332 4.63 -10.88 31.72
N VAL A 333 3.34 -10.70 31.38
CA VAL A 333 2.85 -9.53 30.63
C VAL A 333 2.70 -8.34 31.56
N LYS A 334 2.15 -8.53 32.77
CA LYS A 334 2.01 -7.47 33.78
C LYS A 334 3.37 -6.89 34.19
N ASP A 335 4.37 -7.75 34.33
CA ASP A 335 5.75 -7.37 34.67
C ASP A 335 6.41 -6.49 33.59
N ASN A 336 5.91 -6.56 32.35
CA ASN A 336 6.51 -5.92 31.18
C ASN A 336 5.48 -5.11 30.37
N LEU A 337 4.54 -4.44 31.06
CA LEU A 337 3.54 -3.60 30.40
C LEU A 337 4.20 -2.42 29.68
N PRO A 338 3.87 -2.18 28.41
CA PRO A 338 4.51 -1.12 27.63
C PRO A 338 3.93 0.27 27.94
N ASN A 339 2.91 0.37 28.79
CA ASN A 339 2.06 1.57 28.89
C ASN A 339 2.79 2.83 29.36
N LYS A 340 3.93 2.69 30.05
CA LYS A 340 4.76 3.81 30.51
C LYS A 340 5.72 4.32 29.42
N ASP A 341 6.10 3.44 28.52
CA ASP A 341 7.19 3.68 27.56
C ASP A 341 6.64 3.89 26.15
N LEU A 342 5.60 3.15 25.77
CA LEU A 342 5.04 3.13 24.42
C LEU A 342 3.56 3.55 24.41
N THR A 343 3.22 4.39 23.45
CA THR A 343 1.83 4.66 23.05
C THR A 343 1.22 3.43 22.36
N LYS A 344 -0.11 3.43 22.20
CA LYS A 344 -0.81 2.34 21.50
C LYS A 344 -0.32 2.15 20.06
N ASP A 345 -0.06 3.24 19.34
CA ASP A 345 0.47 3.21 17.96
C ASP A 345 1.88 2.62 17.91
N GLU A 346 2.75 2.99 18.85
CA GLU A 346 4.09 2.41 18.94
C GLU A 346 4.03 0.91 19.27
N CYS A 347 3.10 0.48 20.12
CA CYS A 347 2.85 -0.96 20.32
C CYS A 347 2.44 -1.65 19.00
N GLU A 348 1.52 -1.06 18.23
CA GLU A 348 1.14 -1.60 16.93
C GLU A 348 2.33 -1.64 15.95
N ARG A 349 3.20 -0.61 15.96
CA ARG A 349 4.45 -0.57 15.18
C ARG A 349 5.45 -1.63 15.60
N VAL A 350 5.59 -1.90 16.90
CA VAL A 350 6.44 -2.99 17.42
C VAL A 350 5.98 -4.31 16.82
N VAL A 351 4.68 -4.62 16.91
CA VAL A 351 4.13 -5.87 16.39
C VAL A 351 4.38 -6.01 14.87
N ILE A 352 4.12 -4.97 14.08
CA ILE A 352 4.41 -5.00 12.64
C ILE A 352 5.92 -5.15 12.37
N SER A 353 6.79 -4.55 13.19
CA SER A 353 8.24 -4.70 13.05
C SER A 353 8.71 -6.11 13.39
N LEU A 354 8.08 -6.79 14.36
CA LEU A 354 8.33 -8.19 14.65
C LEU A 354 7.92 -9.11 13.49
N ILE A 355 6.86 -8.75 12.77
CA ILE A 355 6.48 -9.45 11.53
C ILE A 355 7.57 -9.25 10.45
N ILE A 356 8.01 -8.01 10.24
CA ILE A 356 9.09 -7.70 9.30
C ILE A 356 10.38 -8.47 9.66
N ALA A 357 10.66 -8.61 10.95
CA ALA A 357 11.81 -9.34 11.47
C ALA A 357 11.63 -10.87 11.49
N GLN A 358 10.50 -11.41 10.99
CA GLN A 358 10.14 -12.83 10.97
C GLN A 358 10.06 -13.50 12.36
N VAL A 359 9.87 -12.69 13.41
CA VAL A 359 9.63 -13.16 14.77
C VAL A 359 8.16 -13.55 14.94
N LEU A 360 7.27 -12.76 14.32
CA LEU A 360 5.85 -13.04 14.19
C LEU A 360 5.50 -13.21 12.71
N GLU A 361 4.35 -13.78 12.42
CA GLU A 361 3.82 -13.91 11.05
C GLU A 361 2.35 -13.50 11.00
N PRO A 362 1.89 -12.89 9.89
CA PRO A 362 0.48 -12.66 9.68
C PRO A 362 -0.16 -13.94 9.11
N LYS A 363 -1.35 -14.28 9.63
CA LYS A 363 -2.20 -15.34 9.09
C LYS A 363 -3.53 -14.73 8.66
N VAL A 364 -3.75 -14.60 7.36
CA VAL A 364 -5.02 -14.13 6.82
C VAL A 364 -6.01 -15.31 6.80
N VAL A 365 -7.17 -15.12 7.41
CA VAL A 365 -8.23 -16.14 7.48
C VAL A 365 -9.53 -15.57 6.95
N TRP A 366 -10.19 -16.31 6.09
CA TRP A 366 -11.54 -16.01 5.61
C TRP A 366 -12.56 -16.41 6.68
N SER A 367 -13.19 -15.43 7.32
CA SER A 367 -14.25 -15.68 8.30
C SER A 367 -15.61 -15.87 7.62
N SER A 368 -15.78 -15.32 6.41
CA SER A 368 -16.94 -15.49 5.56
C SER A 368 -16.52 -15.33 4.09
N PRO A 369 -17.38 -15.64 3.10
CA PRO A 369 -17.06 -15.46 1.68
C PRO A 369 -16.67 -14.02 1.28
N TYR A 370 -16.97 -13.02 2.12
CA TYR A 370 -16.77 -11.60 1.81
C TYR A 370 -15.89 -10.88 2.84
N MET A 371 -15.39 -11.58 3.86
CA MET A 371 -14.64 -10.96 4.94
C MET A 371 -13.44 -11.81 5.36
N SER A 372 -12.26 -11.21 5.26
CA SER A 372 -11.00 -11.77 5.72
C SER A 372 -10.41 -10.92 6.85
N TYR A 373 -9.77 -11.59 7.80
CA TYR A 373 -9.08 -10.95 8.93
C TYR A 373 -7.62 -11.39 8.99
N MET A 374 -6.74 -10.45 9.33
CA MET A 374 -5.35 -10.73 9.64
C MET A 374 -5.20 -11.05 11.13
N TYR A 375 -4.85 -12.30 11.41
CA TYR A 375 -4.41 -12.77 12.72
C TYR A 375 -2.88 -12.79 12.79
N ILE A 376 -2.35 -12.93 14.00
CA ILE A 376 -0.91 -12.97 14.25
C ILE A 376 -0.54 -14.32 14.85
N THR A 377 0.46 -14.96 14.26
CA THR A 377 1.04 -16.23 14.71
C THR A 377 2.55 -16.08 14.96
N THR A 378 3.16 -17.13 15.50
CA THR A 378 4.61 -17.19 15.67
C THR A 378 5.30 -17.35 14.32
N GLY A 379 6.38 -16.60 14.09
CA GLY A 379 7.24 -16.79 12.93
C GLY A 379 8.45 -17.69 13.20
N PRO A 380 9.28 -17.95 12.18
CA PRO A 380 10.45 -18.81 12.26
C PRO A 380 11.46 -18.41 13.35
N ARG A 381 11.57 -17.11 13.65
CA ARG A 381 12.49 -16.59 14.67
C ARG A 381 11.89 -16.46 16.07
N ALA A 382 10.64 -16.88 16.27
CA ALA A 382 9.96 -16.75 17.57
C ALA A 382 10.73 -17.45 18.70
N CYS A 383 11.14 -18.70 18.49
CA CYS A 383 11.85 -19.49 19.49
C CYS A 383 13.23 -18.93 19.83
N ASP A 384 13.96 -18.43 18.83
CA ASP A 384 15.27 -17.78 19.03
C ASP A 384 15.13 -16.53 19.92
N ILE A 385 14.18 -15.64 19.62
CA ILE A 385 13.98 -14.44 20.44
C ILE A 385 13.64 -14.76 21.89
N VAL A 386 12.80 -15.77 22.14
CA VAL A 386 12.38 -16.11 23.51
C VAL A 386 13.46 -16.84 24.29
N ASN A 387 14.16 -17.80 23.67
CA ASN A 387 15.08 -18.70 24.37
C ASN A 387 16.52 -18.17 24.43
N ASN A 388 16.92 -17.35 23.46
CA ASN A 388 18.29 -16.85 23.39
C ASN A 388 18.43 -15.55 24.20
N SER A 389 19.30 -15.58 25.21
CA SER A 389 19.59 -14.42 26.05
C SER A 389 20.33 -13.31 25.30
N SER A 390 21.09 -13.62 24.23
CA SER A 390 21.84 -12.64 23.46
C SER A 390 21.04 -12.00 22.32
N SER A 391 19.84 -12.49 22.03
CA SER A 391 19.02 -11.96 20.94
C SER A 391 18.52 -10.55 21.27
N LYS A 392 18.79 -9.60 20.36
CA LYS A 392 18.41 -8.19 20.47
C LYS A 392 17.48 -7.81 19.31
N ILE A 393 16.44 -7.05 19.60
CA ILE A 393 15.53 -6.46 18.60
C ILE A 393 15.51 -4.95 18.79
N GLU A 394 16.03 -4.25 17.79
CA GLU A 394 15.99 -2.79 17.70
C GLU A 394 15.08 -2.40 16.53
N ILE A 395 14.20 -1.43 16.75
CA ILE A 395 13.25 -0.98 15.74
C ILE A 395 13.24 0.54 15.62
N PRO A 396 12.96 1.09 14.43
CA PRO A 396 12.75 2.52 14.26
C PRO A 396 11.38 2.93 14.82
N LEU A 397 11.36 3.90 15.73
CA LEU A 397 10.18 4.59 16.26
C LEU A 397 10.36 6.11 16.08
N PRO A 398 9.94 6.68 14.94
CA PRO A 398 10.34 8.03 14.53
C PRO A 398 9.87 9.17 15.43
N ASP A 399 8.73 8.99 16.11
CA ASP A 399 8.11 9.99 16.97
C ASP A 399 8.31 9.70 18.47
N HIS A 400 9.15 8.72 18.81
CA HIS A 400 9.32 8.27 20.18
C HIS A 400 10.03 9.33 21.03
N LYS A 401 9.36 9.79 22.09
CA LYS A 401 9.95 10.68 23.08
C LYS A 401 10.57 9.84 24.18
N LEU A 402 11.90 9.71 24.18
CA LEU A 402 12.63 9.07 25.27
C LEU A 402 12.22 9.72 26.61
N THR A 403 11.64 8.94 27.50
CA THR A 403 11.45 9.37 28.89
C THR A 403 12.83 9.49 29.54
N ALA A 404 13.07 10.58 30.27
CA ALA A 404 14.38 10.90 30.86
C ALA A 404 14.93 9.86 31.87
N SER A 405 14.20 8.78 32.15
CA SER A 405 14.60 7.71 33.07
C SER A 405 15.60 6.71 32.49
N THR A 406 15.80 6.65 31.18
CA THR A 406 16.60 5.58 30.54
C THR A 406 18.07 5.98 30.27
N LEU A 407 18.48 7.19 30.63
CA LEU A 407 19.85 7.71 30.45
C LEU A 407 20.72 7.67 31.73
N SER A 408 20.53 6.69 32.61
CA SER A 408 21.41 6.52 33.79
C SER A 408 22.02 5.12 33.92
N GLY A 409 22.50 4.56 32.83
CA GLY A 409 23.37 3.38 32.81
C GLY A 409 24.84 3.74 32.62
N SER A 410 25.48 4.38 33.60
CA SER A 410 26.94 4.29 33.88
C SER A 410 27.40 5.37 34.86
N LYS A 411 27.46 5.04 36.16
CA LYS A 411 28.35 5.74 37.09
C LYS A 411 29.38 4.75 37.62
N LYS A 412 30.62 4.87 37.13
CA LYS A 412 31.83 4.31 37.74
C LYS A 412 31.92 4.76 39.22
N PRO A 413 32.45 3.92 40.14
CA PRO A 413 32.56 4.29 41.54
C PRO A 413 33.65 5.36 41.71
N LYS A 414 33.30 6.55 42.21
CA LYS A 414 34.28 7.58 42.58
C LYS A 414 34.72 7.38 44.04
N ARG A 415 36.05 7.27 44.19
CA ARG A 415 36.83 7.32 45.43
C ARG A 415 36.40 8.48 46.34
N LYS A 416 36.40 8.22 47.64
CA LYS A 416 36.32 9.23 48.71
C LYS A 416 37.58 10.08 48.69
N GLU A 417 37.41 11.39 48.66
CA GLU A 417 38.39 12.34 49.16
C GLU A 417 37.66 13.48 49.88
N SER A 418 38.23 13.84 51.02
CA SER A 418 37.72 14.73 52.05
C SER A 418 38.26 16.14 51.85
N SER A 419 37.41 17.16 51.96
CA SER A 419 37.87 18.48 52.44
C SER A 419 36.75 19.36 52.99
N ILE A 420 36.96 19.69 54.25
CA ILE A 420 36.35 20.56 55.25
C ILE A 420 35.97 22.01 54.83
N SER A 421 34.88 22.49 55.46
CA SER A 421 34.50 23.88 55.83
C SER A 421 33.75 24.75 54.81
N ARG A 422 32.82 25.66 55.16
CA ARG A 422 32.61 26.51 56.36
C ARG A 422 31.11 26.83 56.56
N LYS A 423 30.75 27.08 57.82
CA LYS A 423 29.45 27.52 58.36
C LYS A 423 28.91 28.81 57.71
N ASN A 424 27.59 28.95 57.67
CA ASN A 424 26.90 30.07 58.34
C ASN A 424 25.39 29.83 58.51
N GLU A 425 24.95 29.88 59.77
CA GLU A 425 23.56 30.00 60.20
C GLU A 425 23.00 31.40 59.93
N LYS A 426 21.69 31.52 59.69
CA LYS A 426 20.82 32.48 60.42
C LYS A 426 19.31 32.24 60.21
N LYS A 427 18.69 31.87 61.34
CA LYS A 427 17.43 32.36 61.95
C LYS A 427 16.08 32.41 61.17
N LYS A 428 15.22 31.47 61.59
CA LYS A 428 13.84 31.60 62.13
C LYS A 428 13.07 32.93 61.97
N LYS A 429 11.82 32.81 61.52
CA LYS A 429 10.52 33.32 62.07
C LYS A 429 9.42 32.74 61.13
N GLY A 430 8.33 32.07 61.51
CA GLY A 430 7.59 31.98 62.76
C GLY A 430 6.26 32.75 62.64
N ARG A 431 5.17 32.11 62.17
CA ARG A 431 3.79 32.38 62.66
C ARG A 431 2.75 31.39 62.08
N ARG A 432 2.09 30.68 63.02
CA ARG A 432 0.80 29.98 62.88
C ARG A 432 -0.36 30.96 63.10
N LYS A 433 -1.53 30.65 62.52
CA LYS A 433 -2.92 30.72 63.06
C LYS A 433 -3.89 30.74 61.87
N SER A 434 -5.15 30.31 61.88
CA SER A 434 -5.98 29.31 62.58
C SER A 434 -7.45 29.71 62.28
N SER A 435 -8.31 28.79 61.82
CA SER A 435 -9.80 28.75 61.99
C SER A 435 -10.42 27.94 60.83
N LEU A 436 -11.02 26.74 60.95
CA LEU A 436 -12.24 26.28 61.65
C LEU A 436 -13.52 27.06 61.30
N LYS A 437 -14.45 26.45 60.52
CA LYS A 437 -15.79 26.01 60.98
C LYS A 437 -16.72 25.42 59.87
N THR A 438 -17.23 24.21 60.16
CA THR A 438 -18.61 23.62 60.00
C THR A 438 -19.40 23.68 58.68
N LYS A 439 -19.82 22.56 58.03
CA LYS A 439 -20.86 21.51 58.32
C LYS A 439 -22.31 21.86 57.87
N ARG A 440 -22.87 21.06 56.94
CA ARG A 440 -24.27 20.52 56.79
C ARG A 440 -24.29 19.75 55.43
N GLY A 441 -24.62 18.45 55.28
CA GLY A 441 -25.84 17.69 55.59
C GLY A 441 -26.88 17.95 54.48
N GLN A 442 -27.28 17.04 53.57
CA GLN A 442 -28.07 15.80 53.78
C GLN A 442 -28.16 14.94 52.48
N GLN A 443 -28.42 13.64 52.67
CA GLN A 443 -28.84 12.63 51.69
C GLN A 443 -30.33 12.73 51.30
N LYS A 444 -30.72 12.25 50.11
CA LYS A 444 -31.76 11.20 49.85
C LYS A 444 -32.03 10.99 48.34
N SER A 445 -32.19 9.72 47.96
CA SER A 445 -32.54 9.12 46.64
C SER A 445 -34.04 8.70 46.62
N PRO A 446 -34.57 7.85 45.69
CA PRO A 446 -34.65 7.83 44.20
C PRO A 446 -36.10 7.57 43.66
N LYS A 447 -36.27 7.43 42.32
CA LYS A 447 -37.35 6.77 41.50
C LYS A 447 -37.74 7.68 40.30
N LYS A 448 -38.04 7.24 39.06
CA LYS A 448 -38.88 6.12 38.58
C LYS A 448 -38.65 5.86 37.06
N VAL A 449 -39.00 4.65 36.65
CA VAL A 449 -38.98 4.03 35.30
C VAL A 449 -40.22 4.44 34.46
N PRO A 450 -40.30 4.12 33.15
CA PRO A 450 -41.32 3.15 32.76
C PRO A 450 -40.83 2.02 31.83
N ASN A 451 -41.40 0.84 32.10
CA ASN A 451 -41.32 -0.41 31.36
C ASN A 451 -42.22 -0.34 30.11
N HIS A 452 -41.92 -1.13 29.09
CA HIS A 452 -42.88 -2.14 28.64
C HIS A 452 -42.16 -3.40 28.16
N SER A 453 -42.68 -4.51 28.66
CA SER A 453 -42.26 -5.90 28.52
C SER A 453 -43.26 -6.66 27.65
N SER A 454 -42.79 -7.65 26.89
CA SER A 454 -43.43 -8.98 26.86
C SER A 454 -42.53 -10.01 26.16
N SER A 455 -42.34 -11.12 26.86
CA SER A 455 -41.52 -12.29 26.50
C SER A 455 -42.35 -13.33 25.70
N PRO A 456 -42.07 -14.65 25.74
CA PRO A 456 -41.35 -15.43 24.71
C PRO A 456 -42.23 -16.52 24.05
N VAL A 457 -41.80 -17.10 22.93
CA VAL A 457 -42.42 -18.34 22.40
C VAL A 457 -41.34 -19.28 21.84
N GLU A 458 -41.32 -20.49 22.38
CA GLU A 458 -40.60 -21.68 21.90
C GLU A 458 -41.32 -22.37 20.71
N ASN A 459 -40.61 -23.34 20.11
CA ASN A 459 -41.03 -24.35 19.14
C ASN A 459 -40.97 -23.95 17.65
N SER A 460 -40.03 -24.52 16.90
CA SER A 460 -40.20 -25.89 16.36
C SER A 460 -39.14 -26.21 15.31
N SER A 461 -38.75 -27.48 15.32
CA SER A 461 -38.02 -28.23 14.31
C SER A 461 -38.55 -28.04 12.88
N ASN A 462 -37.65 -27.84 11.92
CA ASN A 462 -37.82 -28.47 10.61
C ASN A 462 -36.47 -28.70 9.91
N THR A 463 -36.14 -29.99 9.87
CA THR A 463 -35.25 -30.69 8.95
C THR A 463 -35.48 -30.27 7.49
N TYR A 464 -34.42 -29.86 6.81
CA TYR A 464 -34.29 -30.05 5.36
C TYR A 464 -32.90 -30.62 5.05
N HIS A 465 -32.90 -31.89 4.66
CA HIS A 465 -31.80 -32.54 3.98
C HIS A 465 -31.59 -31.89 2.61
N SER A 466 -30.37 -31.42 2.36
CA SER A 466 -29.84 -31.24 1.01
C SER A 466 -28.41 -31.76 1.02
N GLN A 467 -28.26 -33.00 0.59
CA GLN A 467 -26.98 -33.62 0.29
C GLN A 467 -26.36 -32.91 -0.91
N SER A 468 -25.17 -32.36 -0.75
CA SER A 468 -24.25 -32.16 -1.88
C SER A 468 -22.86 -32.61 -1.46
N LYS A 469 -22.42 -33.69 -2.11
CA LYS A 469 -21.11 -34.33 -1.96
C LYS A 469 -20.02 -33.33 -2.30
N ILE A 470 -19.16 -33.01 -1.33
CA ILE A 470 -17.86 -32.39 -1.57
C ILE A 470 -16.87 -33.53 -1.78
N ILE A 471 -16.35 -33.65 -3.00
CA ILE A 471 -15.24 -34.54 -3.33
C ILE A 471 -13.96 -33.80 -2.91
N CYS A 472 -13.35 -34.27 -1.83
CA CYS A 472 -11.97 -33.95 -1.49
C CYS A 472 -11.04 -34.69 -2.45
N LEU A 473 -10.11 -33.99 -3.08
CA LEU A 473 -8.90 -34.58 -3.61
C LEU A 473 -7.73 -34.00 -2.82
N ASP A 474 -7.25 -34.81 -1.88
CA ASP A 474 -5.91 -34.71 -1.33
C ASP A 474 -4.89 -35.13 -2.38
N SER A 475 -3.78 -34.38 -2.48
CA SER A 475 -2.45 -34.97 -2.62
C SER A 475 -1.39 -33.89 -2.45
N SER A 476 -0.74 -33.93 -1.28
CA SER A 476 0.63 -33.45 -1.06
C SER A 476 1.58 -34.65 -1.17
N SER A 477 2.89 -34.36 -1.28
CA SER A 477 4.07 -35.24 -1.50
C SER A 477 4.39 -35.45 -2.98
N GLU A 478 5.60 -35.22 -3.51
CA GLU A 478 6.95 -35.20 -2.92
C GLU A 478 7.93 -34.43 -3.85
N ILE A 479 8.99 -33.88 -3.26
CA ILE A 479 10.15 -33.24 -3.92
C ILE A 479 11.28 -34.27 -3.90
N ASP A 480 11.97 -34.53 -5.02
CA ASP A 480 13.45 -34.43 -5.11
C ASP A 480 14.04 -34.86 -6.47
N GLY A 481 14.97 -34.03 -6.96
CA GLY A 481 16.21 -34.39 -7.67
C GLY A 481 16.17 -34.94 -9.11
N LEU A 482 16.67 -34.17 -10.09
CA LEU A 482 17.93 -34.44 -10.79
C LEU A 482 18.19 -33.47 -11.96
N ILE A 483 19.42 -32.99 -11.99
CA ILE A 483 20.09 -32.31 -13.11
C ILE A 483 20.61 -33.39 -14.06
N ASP A 484 20.24 -33.38 -15.33
CA ASP A 484 21.18 -33.50 -16.47
C ASP A 484 20.44 -33.19 -17.79
N GLY A 485 21.18 -32.66 -18.76
CA GLY A 485 20.69 -32.25 -20.06
C GLY A 485 20.51 -33.40 -21.05
N SER A 486 19.58 -33.19 -21.97
CA SER A 486 19.70 -33.66 -23.35
C SER A 486 18.68 -32.89 -24.18
N GLU A 487 19.19 -32.26 -25.24
CA GLU A 487 18.40 -31.86 -26.41
C GLU A 487 17.59 -33.08 -26.88
N ASP A 488 16.29 -32.93 -27.05
CA ASP A 488 15.63 -33.48 -28.22
C ASP A 488 14.25 -32.88 -28.46
N GLU A 489 14.01 -32.71 -29.74
CA GLU A 489 12.83 -32.18 -30.38
C GLU A 489 11.59 -33.02 -30.06
N ASN A 490 10.44 -32.36 -29.96
CA ASN A 490 9.16 -32.70 -30.62
C ASN A 490 7.95 -32.35 -29.73
N ASN A 491 7.24 -31.27 -30.08
CA ASN A 491 5.82 -31.10 -29.76
C ASN A 491 5.16 -30.09 -30.74
N GLY A 492 5.05 -30.48 -32.00
CA GLY A 492 3.81 -31.08 -32.49
C GLY A 492 2.47 -30.35 -32.40
N TRP A 493 2.37 -29.02 -32.32
CA TRP A 493 1.10 -28.32 -32.58
C TRP A 493 1.33 -26.96 -33.24
N TYR A 494 1.51 -26.93 -34.56
CA TYR A 494 1.17 -25.86 -35.52
C TYR A 494 1.81 -26.26 -36.85
N GLN A 495 1.06 -26.97 -37.70
CA GLN A 495 1.52 -27.23 -39.07
C GLN A 495 1.51 -25.92 -39.87
N ARG A 496 2.65 -25.58 -40.50
CA ARG A 496 2.71 -24.56 -41.56
C ARG A 496 1.65 -24.87 -42.61
N LEU A 497 0.65 -24.00 -42.75
CA LEU A 497 -0.22 -24.05 -43.93
C LEU A 497 0.61 -23.65 -45.17
N PRO A 498 0.56 -24.42 -46.27
CA PRO A 498 1.26 -24.06 -47.49
C PRO A 498 0.63 -22.82 -48.14
N PRO A 499 1.41 -22.00 -48.87
CA PRO A 499 0.92 -20.76 -49.46
C PRO A 499 -0.13 -21.05 -50.54
N ARG A 500 -1.33 -20.48 -50.40
CA ARG A 500 -2.36 -20.50 -51.44
C ARG A 500 -1.91 -19.61 -52.61
N ARG A 501 -1.68 -20.21 -53.78
CA ARG A 501 -1.54 -19.48 -55.06
C ARG A 501 -2.83 -18.72 -55.37
N ALA A 502 -2.76 -17.40 -55.40
CA ALA A 502 -3.84 -16.56 -55.91
C ALA A 502 -4.00 -16.77 -57.43
N LYS A 503 -5.17 -17.23 -57.88
CA LYS A 503 -5.57 -17.16 -59.31
C LYS A 503 -6.30 -15.86 -59.55
N SER A 504 -5.69 -14.96 -60.32
CA SER A 504 -6.33 -13.75 -60.85
C SER A 504 -7.41 -14.14 -61.86
N LYS A 505 -8.66 -13.69 -61.63
CA LYS A 505 -9.67 -13.57 -62.69
C LYS A 505 -10.04 -12.10 -62.84
N GLN A 506 -9.49 -11.47 -63.87
CA GLN A 506 -10.00 -10.22 -64.43
C GLN A 506 -11.39 -10.47 -65.03
N ARG A 507 -12.36 -9.61 -64.69
CA ARG A 507 -13.56 -9.39 -65.49
C ARG A 507 -13.60 -7.91 -65.87
N LYS A 508 -13.48 -7.66 -67.18
CA LYS A 508 -13.82 -6.41 -67.87
C LYS A 508 -15.32 -6.17 -67.76
N ILE A 509 -15.74 -4.95 -67.46
CA ILE A 509 -17.03 -4.39 -67.89
C ILE A 509 -16.74 -3.01 -68.48
N ILE A 510 -17.40 -2.75 -69.61
CA ILE A 510 -17.18 -1.74 -70.64
C ILE A 510 -17.96 -0.45 -70.30
N GLU A 511 -17.41 0.69 -70.70
CA GLU A 511 -17.99 2.04 -70.66
C GLU A 511 -19.25 2.18 -71.52
N GLN A 512 -20.18 3.05 -71.11
CA GLN A 512 -20.92 3.89 -72.04
C GLN A 512 -21.35 5.23 -71.41
N SER A 513 -20.82 6.28 -72.05
CA SER A 513 -21.21 7.70 -72.15
C SER A 513 -22.57 8.18 -71.64
N GLY A 514 -22.55 9.36 -71.03
CA GLY A 514 -23.70 10.26 -70.89
C GLY A 514 -23.27 11.59 -70.28
N SER A 515 -22.98 12.56 -71.15
CA SER A 515 -22.83 13.98 -70.86
C SER A 515 -24.11 14.56 -70.26
N ASP A 516 -23.99 15.46 -69.29
CA ASP A 516 -24.63 16.78 -69.35
C ASP A 516 -24.07 17.74 -68.29
N SER A 517 -23.91 18.97 -68.75
CA SER A 517 -23.28 20.14 -68.17
C SER A 517 -24.28 21.03 -67.39
N LEU A 518 -23.73 22.08 -66.75
CA LEU A 518 -24.39 23.30 -66.24
C LEU A 518 -24.94 23.18 -64.80
N ASP A 519 -24.74 24.08 -63.83
CA ASP A 519 -24.27 25.47 -63.82
C ASP A 519 -23.69 25.84 -62.43
N ASP A 520 -22.81 26.84 -62.43
CA ASP A 520 -22.40 27.66 -61.29
C ASP A 520 -23.60 28.28 -60.57
N PHE A 521 -23.55 28.42 -59.23
CA PHE A 521 -23.99 29.65 -58.56
C PHE A 521 -23.37 29.75 -57.16
N ASP A 522 -22.58 30.81 -57.01
CA ASP A 522 -21.99 31.31 -55.77
C ASP A 522 -22.94 32.34 -55.15
N LEU A 523 -22.65 32.71 -53.90
CA LEU A 523 -23.10 33.90 -53.12
C LEU A 523 -24.16 33.73 -52.01
N HIS A 524 -23.62 33.96 -50.81
CA HIS A 524 -24.06 34.91 -49.78
C HIS A 524 -25.15 34.56 -48.74
N SER A 525 -24.68 34.58 -47.49
CA SER A 525 -25.23 35.26 -46.30
C SER A 525 -26.74 35.31 -46.12
N ASP A 526 -27.22 34.76 -45.00
CA ASP A 526 -27.93 35.58 -44.03
C ASP A 526 -27.99 34.96 -42.63
N GLU A 527 -28.16 35.86 -41.68
CA GLU A 527 -28.09 35.72 -40.24
C GLU A 527 -29.31 35.03 -39.59
N ASN A 528 -29.15 34.82 -38.27
CA ASN A 528 -30.16 34.92 -37.22
C ASN A 528 -30.92 33.67 -36.75
N LEU A 529 -30.52 33.26 -35.53
CA LEU A 529 -31.34 33.18 -34.32
C LEU A 529 -32.65 32.36 -34.39
N SER A 530 -32.60 31.18 -33.76
CA SER A 530 -33.39 30.84 -32.56
C SER A 530 -32.84 29.59 -31.89
#